data_AF-A0A2A4VFK8-F1
#
_entry.id   AF-A0A2A4VFK8-F1
#
_cell.length_a   1.000
_cell.length_b   1.000
_cell.length_c   1.000
_cell.angle_alpha   90.00
_cell.angle_beta   90.00
_cell.angle_gamma   90.00
#
_symmetry.space_group_name_H-M   'P 1'
#
loop_
_entity.id
_entity.type
_entity.pdbx_description
1 polymer ?
#
loop_
_entity_poly.entity_id
_entity_poly.type
_entity_poly.pdbx_seq_one_letter_code
_entity_poly.pdbx_strand_id
1 'polypeptide(L)'
;MFKIETDKITLPQPDKAHVTPEQWRIYTRFMGHMRHVPVSRAEIKILSAIQFTADMMDISDAHTAKALVEMGLRAPRIAFPIEFLDYIDNALMRCGWDIGAPSKEMMALRDQWFTHQQQPSFASFRHVHHIIKEDVLSS
;
A
#
# COMPACT_ATOMS: atom_id res chain seq x y z
N MET A 1 -0.93 22.36 -14.96
CA MET A 1 -0.56 22.21 -13.54
C MET A 1 -1.60 21.32 -12.88
N PHE A 2 -1.32 20.02 -12.73
CA PHE A 2 -2.26 19.10 -12.11
C PHE A 2 -2.29 19.38 -10.60
N LYS A 3 -3.34 20.05 -10.13
CA LYS A 3 -3.66 20.05 -8.70
C LYS A 3 -4.14 18.63 -8.39
N ILE A 4 -3.27 17.83 -7.79
CA ILE A 4 -3.70 16.61 -7.11
C ILE A 4 -4.47 17.14 -5.90
N GLU A 5 -5.80 17.12 -5.98
CA GLU A 5 -6.62 17.36 -4.80
C GLU A 5 -6.21 16.29 -3.78
N THR A 6 -5.85 16.72 -2.58
CA THR A 6 -5.41 15.90 -1.45
C THR A 6 -6.63 15.15 -0.87
N ASP A 7 -7.42 14.55 -1.75
CA ASP A 7 -8.79 14.21 -1.49
C ASP A 7 -8.83 12.85 -0.80
N LYS A 8 -9.13 12.94 0.50
CA LYS A 8 -9.50 11.87 1.44
C LYS A 8 -8.43 10.84 1.78
N ILE A 9 -7.35 11.31 2.41
CA ILE A 9 -6.55 10.44 3.29
C ILE A 9 -7.37 10.08 4.53
N THR A 10 -7.50 8.79 4.81
CA THR A 10 -8.08 8.26 6.04
C THR A 10 -6.99 7.56 6.83
N LEU A 11 -6.71 8.03 8.04
CA LEU A 11 -5.73 7.39 8.91
C LEU A 11 -6.27 6.07 9.47
N PRO A 12 -5.41 5.08 9.77
CA PRO A 12 -5.84 3.81 10.34
C PRO A 12 -6.55 4.03 11.68
N GLN A 13 -7.65 3.31 11.88
CA GLN A 13 -8.47 3.33 13.09
C GLN A 13 -8.60 1.89 13.61
N PRO A 14 -7.53 1.34 14.21
CA PRO A 14 -7.54 -0.03 14.70
C PRO A 14 -8.55 -0.21 15.84
N ASP A 15 -9.37 -1.26 15.75
CA ASP A 15 -10.12 -1.76 16.90
C ASP A 15 -9.20 -2.63 17.77
N LYS A 16 -8.97 -2.19 19.02
CA LYS A 16 -8.11 -2.87 19.98
C LYS A 16 -8.51 -4.34 20.22
N ALA A 17 -9.77 -4.70 20.03
CA ALA A 17 -10.24 -6.06 20.22
C ALA A 17 -9.82 -7.03 19.10
N HIS A 18 -9.51 -6.53 17.91
CA HIS A 18 -9.33 -7.33 16.70
C HIS A 18 -7.93 -7.21 16.07
N VAL A 19 -7.02 -6.48 16.72
CA VAL A 19 -5.70 -6.14 16.19
C VAL A 19 -4.62 -6.91 16.91
N THR A 20 -3.70 -7.52 16.15
CA THR A 20 -2.60 -8.29 16.73
C THR A 20 -1.60 -7.39 17.47
N PRO A 21 -0.82 -7.92 18.43
CA PRO A 21 0.23 -7.13 19.09
C PRO A 21 1.24 -6.53 18.11
N GLU A 22 1.53 -7.24 17.02
CA GLU A 22 2.42 -6.75 15.94
C GLU A 22 1.79 -5.57 15.20
N GLN A 23 0.55 -5.70 14.74
CA GLN A 23 -0.18 -4.63 14.06
C GLN A 23 -0.32 -3.39 14.95
N TRP A 24 -0.54 -3.59 16.26
CA TRP A 24 -0.57 -2.49 17.23
C TRP A 24 0.79 -1.77 17.34
N ARG A 25 1.90 -2.52 17.30
CA ARG A 25 3.26 -1.95 17.27
C ARG A 25 3.52 -1.17 15.97
N ILE A 26 3.10 -1.70 14.82
CA ILE A 26 3.16 -1.00 13.53
C ILE A 26 2.38 0.32 13.63
N TYR A 27 1.12 0.26 14.06
CA TYR A 27 0.25 1.42 14.20
C TYR A 27 0.85 2.51 15.11
N THR A 28 1.31 2.14 16.29
CA THR A 28 1.82 3.11 17.27
C THR A 28 3.08 3.82 16.77
N ARG A 29 3.98 3.11 16.10
CA ARG A 29 5.19 3.70 15.49
C ARG A 29 4.85 4.59 14.31
N PHE A 30 3.98 4.14 13.40
CA PHE A 30 3.48 4.91 12.28
C PHE A 30 2.82 6.22 12.74
N MET A 31 1.88 6.14 13.69
CA MET A 31 1.21 7.32 14.26
C MET A 31 2.14 8.21 15.07
N GLY A 32 3.20 7.65 15.65
CA GLY A 32 4.30 8.41 16.25
C GLY A 32 5.00 9.27 15.21
N HIS A 33 5.46 8.67 14.12
CA HIS A 33 6.16 9.38 13.04
C HIS A 33 5.27 10.43 12.36
N MET A 34 4.02 10.07 12.07
CA MET A 34 3.02 10.98 11.47
C MET A 34 2.77 12.23 12.32
N ARG A 35 2.96 12.19 13.64
CA ARG A 35 2.79 13.37 14.50
C ARG A 35 4.00 14.31 14.51
N HIS A 36 5.21 13.77 14.38
CA HIS A 36 6.44 14.54 14.63
C HIS A 36 7.09 15.10 13.36
N VAL A 37 6.85 14.51 12.18
CA VAL A 37 7.52 14.95 10.96
C VAL A 37 6.71 16.05 10.25
N PRO A 38 7.27 17.26 10.08
CA PRO A 38 6.63 18.32 9.31
C PRO A 38 6.83 18.07 7.81
N VAL A 39 5.79 17.63 7.11
CA VAL A 39 5.79 17.47 5.65
C VAL A 39 4.55 18.16 5.10
N SER A 40 4.73 19.05 4.13
CA SER A 40 3.64 19.81 3.49
C SER A 40 2.76 18.94 2.59
N ARG A 41 3.32 17.85 2.06
CA ARG A 41 2.64 16.87 1.21
C ARG A 41 2.29 15.60 1.98
N ALA A 42 1.00 15.35 2.14
CA ALA A 42 0.51 14.27 2.97
C ALA A 42 0.86 12.87 2.39
N GLU A 43 0.89 12.71 1.07
CA GLU A 43 1.29 11.43 0.44
C GLU A 43 2.74 11.05 0.78
N ILE A 44 3.66 12.02 0.68
CA ILE A 44 5.08 11.84 1.02
C ILE A 44 5.23 11.52 2.51
N LYS A 45 4.42 12.16 3.35
CA LYS A 45 4.42 11.92 4.79
C LYS A 45 4.01 10.49 5.15
N ILE A 46 2.99 9.96 4.46
CA ILE A 46 2.56 8.57 4.65
C ILE A 46 3.64 7.60 4.17
N LEU A 47 4.18 7.80 2.97
CA LEU A 47 5.22 6.94 2.42
C LEU A 47 6.44 6.87 3.35
N SER A 48 6.96 8.03 3.76
CA SER A 48 8.09 8.10 4.69
C SER A 48 7.78 7.51 6.07
N ALA A 49 6.56 7.67 6.58
CA ALA A 49 6.14 7.04 7.83
C ALA A 49 6.04 5.51 7.73
N ILE A 50 5.65 4.97 6.57
CA ILE A 50 5.65 3.53 6.31
C ILE A 50 7.09 3.02 6.33
N GLN A 51 7.98 3.63 5.54
CA GLN A 51 9.39 3.25 5.43
C GLN A 51 10.11 3.30 6.78
N PHE A 52 9.94 4.41 7.51
CA PHE A 52 10.50 4.55 8.86
C PHE A 52 9.99 3.47 9.82
N THR A 53 8.71 3.10 9.71
CA THR A 53 8.13 2.07 10.58
C THR A 53 8.66 0.69 10.23
N ALA A 54 8.80 0.40 8.93
CA ALA A 54 9.38 -0.84 8.41
C ALA A 54 10.83 -1.01 8.90
N ASP A 55 11.68 0.01 8.69
CA ASP A 55 13.06 0.04 9.16
C ASP A 55 13.18 -0.19 10.67
N MET A 56 12.34 0.50 11.45
CA MET A 56 12.33 0.41 12.91
C MET A 56 11.83 -0.95 13.43
N MET A 57 11.07 -1.69 12.62
CA MET A 57 10.51 -2.98 12.97
C MET A 57 11.25 -4.16 12.32
N ASP A 58 12.23 -3.91 11.46
CA ASP A 58 12.96 -4.92 10.69
C ASP A 58 12.00 -5.84 9.90
N ILE A 59 11.03 -5.22 9.23
CA ILE A 59 10.03 -5.87 8.36
C ILE A 59 9.94 -5.13 7.03
N SER A 60 9.35 -5.75 6.01
CA SER A 60 9.24 -5.10 4.71
C SER A 60 8.26 -3.91 4.70
N ASP A 61 8.55 -2.95 3.83
CA ASP A 61 7.67 -1.83 3.48
C ASP A 61 6.28 -2.32 3.07
N ALA A 62 6.24 -3.37 2.24
CA ALA A 62 5.00 -3.98 1.78
C ALA A 62 4.15 -4.55 2.91
N HIS A 63 4.77 -5.26 3.86
CA HIS A 63 4.07 -5.85 5.01
C HIS A 63 3.54 -4.75 5.94
N THR A 64 4.35 -3.72 6.20
CA THR A 64 3.96 -2.56 7.00
C THR A 64 2.77 -1.83 6.39
N ALA A 65 2.82 -1.55 5.08
CA ALA A 65 1.75 -0.93 4.33
C ALA A 65 0.46 -1.77 4.36
N LYS A 66 0.58 -3.09 4.13
CA LYS A 66 -0.53 -4.04 4.20
C LYS A 66 -1.22 -4.01 5.55
N ALA A 67 -0.47 -4.12 6.64
CA ALA A 67 -1.02 -4.06 7.99
C ALA A 67 -1.76 -2.73 8.24
N LEU A 68 -1.22 -1.61 7.79
CA LEU A 68 -1.88 -0.30 7.94
C LEU A 68 -3.17 -0.21 7.11
N VAL A 69 -3.20 -0.75 5.89
CA VAL A 69 -4.41 -0.79 5.04
C VAL A 69 -5.49 -1.68 5.67
N GLU A 70 -5.10 -2.83 6.21
CA GLU A 70 -5.99 -3.74 6.95
C GLU A 70 -6.57 -3.06 8.21
N MET A 71 -5.84 -2.12 8.82
CA MET A 71 -6.35 -1.27 9.92
C MET A 71 -7.11 -0.01 9.44
N GLY A 72 -7.39 0.11 8.14
CA GLY A 72 -8.22 1.19 7.60
C GLY A 72 -7.46 2.38 7.01
N LEU A 73 -6.13 2.32 6.85
CA LEU A 73 -5.40 3.36 6.11
C LEU A 73 -5.93 3.44 4.68
N ARG A 74 -6.30 4.66 4.26
CA ARG A 74 -6.63 4.97 2.88
C ARG A 74 -5.86 6.20 2.43
N ALA A 75 -5.23 6.10 1.27
CA ALA A 75 -4.42 7.17 0.70
C ALA A 75 -4.32 7.00 -0.82
N PRO A 76 -3.87 8.02 -1.56
CA PRO A 76 -3.52 7.89 -2.98
C PRO A 76 -2.43 6.81 -3.20
N ARG A 77 -2.39 6.16 -4.37
CA ARG A 77 -1.36 5.12 -4.68
C ARG A 77 0.07 5.62 -4.47
N ILE A 78 0.35 6.88 -4.81
CA ILE A 78 1.67 7.51 -4.65
C ILE A 78 2.13 7.61 -3.18
N ALA A 79 1.24 7.40 -2.22
CA ALA A 79 1.55 7.39 -0.79
C ALA A 79 2.05 6.02 -0.30
N PHE A 80 2.03 4.99 -1.15
CA PHE A 80 2.41 3.63 -0.77
C PHE A 80 3.72 3.19 -1.43
N PRO A 81 4.50 2.31 -0.78
CA PRO A 81 5.69 1.70 -1.36
C PRO A 81 5.37 0.90 -2.62
N ILE A 82 6.31 0.87 -3.58
CA ILE A 82 6.11 0.15 -4.85
C ILE A 82 5.84 -1.34 -4.66
N GLU A 83 6.54 -1.97 -3.72
CA GLU A 83 6.36 -3.39 -3.40
C GLU A 83 4.94 -3.70 -2.91
N PHE A 84 4.32 -2.77 -2.17
CA PHE A 84 2.92 -2.91 -1.76
C PHE A 84 1.97 -2.76 -2.94
N LEU A 85 2.25 -1.83 -3.86
CA LEU A 85 1.44 -1.60 -5.06
C LEU A 85 1.47 -2.82 -5.98
N ASP A 86 2.64 -3.43 -6.17
CA ASP A 86 2.77 -4.67 -6.94
C ASP A 86 2.02 -5.82 -6.26
N TYR A 87 2.14 -5.93 -4.94
CA TYR A 87 1.40 -6.93 -4.17
C TYR A 87 -0.12 -6.77 -4.31
N ILE A 88 -0.65 -5.56 -4.10
CA ILE A 88 -2.09 -5.33 -4.15
C ILE A 88 -2.64 -5.49 -5.57
N ASP A 89 -1.91 -5.05 -6.60
CA ASP A 89 -2.33 -5.24 -7.99
C ASP A 89 -2.42 -6.73 -8.33
N ASN A 90 -1.44 -7.53 -7.90
CA ASN A 90 -1.48 -8.99 -8.05
C ASN A 90 -2.61 -9.65 -7.24
N ALA A 91 -2.87 -9.17 -6.03
CA ALA A 91 -3.96 -9.68 -5.19
C ALA A 91 -5.33 -9.36 -5.82
N LEU A 92 -5.52 -8.16 -6.35
CA LEU A 92 -6.76 -7.71 -6.97
C LEU A 92 -7.12 -8.45 -8.27
N MET A 93 -6.14 -9.10 -8.91
CA MET A 93 -6.36 -9.96 -10.08
C MET A 93 -6.90 -11.35 -9.72
N ARG A 94 -6.89 -11.73 -8.43
CA ARG A 94 -7.31 -13.06 -7.96
C ARG A 94 -8.79 -13.09 -7.59
N CYS A 95 -9.39 -14.27 -7.70
CA CYS A 95 -10.77 -14.48 -7.28
C CYS A 95 -10.84 -14.68 -5.76
N GLY A 96 -11.96 -14.31 -5.13
CA GLY A 96 -12.10 -14.18 -3.66
C GLY A 96 -11.84 -15.44 -2.81
N TRP A 97 -11.64 -16.61 -3.43
CA TRP A 97 -11.33 -17.87 -2.76
C TRP A 97 -9.89 -18.34 -2.97
N ASP A 98 -9.09 -17.60 -3.76
CA ASP A 98 -7.70 -17.94 -4.04
C ASP A 98 -6.79 -17.55 -2.86
N ILE A 99 -5.72 -18.31 -2.65
CA ILE A 99 -4.68 -17.94 -1.69
C ILE A 99 -4.07 -16.60 -2.11
N GLY A 100 -4.07 -15.63 -1.19
CA GLY A 100 -3.65 -14.26 -1.46
C GLY A 100 -4.68 -13.41 -2.20
N ALA A 101 -5.96 -13.80 -2.15
CA ALA A 101 -7.08 -12.93 -2.47
C ALA A 101 -7.03 -11.64 -1.63
N PRO A 102 -7.57 -10.52 -2.15
CA PRO A 102 -7.50 -9.24 -1.48
C PRO A 102 -8.44 -9.21 -0.28
N SER A 103 -7.98 -8.61 0.83
CA SER A 103 -8.84 -8.41 2.00
C SER A 103 -9.95 -7.39 1.70
N LYS A 104 -11.02 -7.40 2.50
CA LYS A 104 -12.12 -6.41 2.41
C LYS A 104 -11.59 -4.98 2.39
N GLU A 105 -10.53 -4.73 3.15
CA GLU A 105 -9.97 -3.40 3.33
C GLU A 105 -9.12 -2.98 2.13
N MET A 106 -8.47 -3.94 1.46
CA MET A 106 -7.82 -3.72 0.17
C MET A 106 -8.83 -3.46 -0.94
N MET A 107 -9.98 -4.16 -0.93
CA MET A 107 -11.07 -3.87 -1.88
C MET A 107 -11.63 -2.46 -1.66
N ALA A 108 -11.83 -2.04 -0.41
CA ALA A 108 -12.27 -0.69 -0.09
C ALA A 108 -11.24 0.38 -0.50
N LEU A 109 -9.94 0.08 -0.38
CA LEU A 109 -8.86 0.95 -0.88
C LEU A 109 -8.89 1.08 -2.40
N ARG A 110 -9.07 -0.05 -3.11
CA ARG A 110 -9.26 -0.08 -4.55
C ARG A 110 -10.46 0.75 -4.99
N ASP A 111 -11.59 0.60 -4.32
CA ASP A 111 -12.83 1.31 -4.65
C ASP A 111 -12.66 2.83 -4.45
N GLN A 112 -11.88 3.25 -3.45
CA GLN A 112 -11.47 4.65 -3.30
C GLN A 112 -10.63 5.11 -4.51
N TRP A 113 -9.65 4.32 -4.96
CA TRP A 113 -8.84 4.70 -6.13
C TRP A 113 -9.66 4.83 -7.42
N PHE A 114 -10.66 3.96 -7.63
CA PHE A 114 -11.54 4.04 -8.81
C PHE A 114 -12.53 5.19 -8.76
N THR A 115 -13.09 5.50 -7.59
CA THR A 115 -14.09 6.56 -7.42
C THR A 115 -13.54 7.92 -7.80
N HIS A 116 -12.26 8.18 -7.49
CA HIS A 116 -11.66 9.49 -7.67
C HIS A 116 -11.05 9.76 -9.07
N GLN A 117 -11.10 8.81 -10.03
CA GLN A 117 -10.67 8.94 -11.45
C GLN A 117 -9.30 9.62 -11.72
N GLN A 118 -8.45 9.85 -10.71
CA GLN A 118 -7.20 10.62 -10.83
C GLN A 118 -5.95 9.75 -10.97
N GLN A 119 -6.10 8.43 -11.16
CA GLN A 119 -4.95 7.51 -11.21
C GLN A 119 -5.06 6.57 -12.42
N PRO A 120 -3.92 6.29 -13.09
CA PRO A 120 -3.92 5.55 -14.34
C PRO A 120 -4.55 4.17 -14.12
N SER A 121 -5.40 3.77 -15.07
CA SER A 121 -6.09 2.48 -15.09
C SER A 121 -5.11 1.34 -14.79
N PHE A 122 -5.51 0.40 -13.94
CA PHE A 122 -4.74 -0.81 -13.58
C PHE A 122 -4.21 -1.58 -14.81
N ALA A 123 -4.80 -1.37 -16.00
CA ALA A 123 -4.33 -1.90 -17.27
C ALA A 123 -2.93 -1.41 -17.69
N SER A 124 -2.45 -0.29 -17.15
CA SER A 124 -1.15 0.31 -17.48
C SER A 124 0.04 -0.25 -16.68
N PHE A 125 -0.22 -1.06 -15.65
CA PHE A 125 0.81 -1.82 -14.92
C PHE A 125 0.84 -3.29 -15.32
N ARG A 126 0.52 -3.60 -16.59
CA ARG A 126 1.05 -4.81 -17.24
C ARG A 126 2.58 -4.65 -17.31
N HIS A 127 3.27 -4.86 -16.19
CA HIS A 127 4.65 -5.30 -16.21
C HIS A 127 4.63 -6.69 -16.83
N VAL A 128 4.63 -6.71 -18.17
CA VAL A 128 5.06 -7.87 -18.94
C VAL A 128 6.51 -8.06 -18.53
N HIS A 129 6.75 -8.89 -17.51
CA HIS A 129 8.04 -9.54 -17.38
C HIS A 129 8.20 -10.33 -18.67
N HIS A 130 8.91 -9.77 -19.65
CA HIS A 130 9.46 -10.55 -20.73
C HIS A 130 10.38 -11.56 -20.05
N ILE A 131 9.88 -12.80 -19.91
CA ILE A 131 10.73 -13.95 -19.68
C ILE A 131 11.65 -13.95 -20.90
N ILE A 132 12.89 -13.51 -20.71
CA ILE A 132 13.94 -13.77 -21.69
C ILE A 132 14.02 -15.28 -21.73
N LYS A 133 13.48 -15.89 -22.80
CA LYS A 133 13.83 -17.27 -23.11
C LYS A 133 15.32 -17.27 -23.38
N GLU A 134 16.10 -17.84 -22.47
CA GLU A 134 17.44 -18.33 -22.78
C GLU A 134 17.28 -19.49 -23.75
N ASP A 135 17.01 -19.18 -25.01
CA ASP A 135 17.42 -20.04 -26.12
C ASP A 135 18.65 -19.35 -26.73
N VAL A 136 19.69 -20.14 -26.97
CA VAL A 136 20.99 -19.79 -27.58
C VAL A 136 22.11 -19.58 -26.56
N LEU A 137 22.60 -20.68 -25.98
CA LEU A 137 24.03 -21.05 -26.02
C LEU A 137 24.17 -22.58 -25.88
N SER A 138 23.73 -23.30 -26.91
CA SER A 138 24.24 -24.64 -27.22
C SER A 138 24.97 -24.51 -28.55
N SER A 139 26.29 -24.26 -28.48
CA SER A 139 27.22 -24.44 -29.60
C SER A 139 27.91 -25.79 -29.44
#